data_AF-A0A3M3KFF4-F1
#
_entry.id   AF-A0A3M3KFF4-F1
#
_cell.length_a   1.000
_cell.length_b   1.000
_cell.length_c   1.000
_cell.angle_alpha   90.00
_cell.angle_beta   90.00
_cell.angle_gamma   90.00
#
_symmetry.space_group_name_H-M   'P 1'
#
loop_
_entity.id
_entity.type
_entity.pdbx_description
1 polymer ?
#
loop_
_entity_poly.entity_id
_entity_poly.type
_entity_poly.pdbx_seq_one_letter_code
_entity_poly.pdbx_strand_id
1 'polypeptide(L)' 'MRRTHMLPALYVAKTGLAAQDTNLTTISNNLANVSTTGFKSDRAEFQDLLYQIKRQPGAQSTQDSELPSG' A
#
# COMPACT_ATOMS: atom_id res chain seq x y z
N MET A 1 -27.72 2.82 -12.13
CA MET A 1 -26.25 2.63 -12.23
C MET A 1 -25.69 2.35 -10.84
N ARG A 2 -25.06 1.19 -10.61
CA ARG A 2 -24.56 0.77 -9.28
C ARG A 2 -23.12 1.26 -9.12
N ARG A 3 -22.88 2.22 -8.23
CA ARG A 3 -21.54 2.74 -7.91
C ARG A 3 -20.81 1.68 -7.09
N THR A 4 -19.86 0.97 -7.67
CA THR A 4 -18.99 0.04 -6.94
C THR A 4 -18.10 0.86 -6.01
N HIS A 5 -18.51 1.03 -4.75
CA HIS A 5 -17.63 1.55 -3.71
C HIS A 5 -16.62 0.46 -3.38
N MET A 6 -15.43 0.54 -3.95
CA MET A 6 -14.29 -0.17 -3.36
C MET A 6 -14.04 0.41 -1.97
N LEU A 7 -14.17 -0.43 -0.96
CA LEU A 7 -13.88 -0.06 0.42
C LEU A 7 -12.37 0.18 0.54
N PRO A 8 -11.90 1.37 0.95
CA PRO A 8 -10.47 1.67 1.06
C PRO A 8 -9.70 0.63 1.90
N ALA A 9 -10.33 0.10 2.94
CA ALA A 9 -9.78 -0.95 3.78
C ALA A 9 -9.48 -2.26 3.00
N LEU A 10 -10.35 -2.64 2.05
CA LEU A 10 -10.14 -3.83 1.23
C LEU A 10 -8.96 -3.65 0.26
N TYR A 11 -8.78 -2.44 -0.26
CA TYR A 11 -7.62 -2.12 -1.11
C TYR A 11 -6.31 -2.22 -0.32
N VAL A 12 -6.27 -1.65 0.89
CA VAL A 12 -5.11 -1.75 1.80
C VAL A 12 -4.81 -3.21 2.16
N ALA A 13 -5.85 -3.99 2.51
CA ALA A 13 -5.69 -5.41 2.80
C ALA A 13 -5.14 -6.19 1.60
N LYS A 14 -5.63 -5.89 0.38
CA LYS A 14 -5.14 -6.52 -0.85
C LYS A 14 -3.66 -6.19 -1.12
N THR A 15 -3.27 -4.92 -0.99
CA THR A 15 -1.86 -4.52 -1.20
C THR A 15 -0.95 -5.12 -0.15
N GLY A 16 -1.39 -5.21 1.11
CA GLY A 16 -0.66 -5.90 2.17
C GLY A 16 -0.48 -7.39 1.89
N LEU A 17 -1.54 -8.08 1.45
CA LEU A 17 -1.45 -9.50 1.09
C LEU A 17 -0.49 -9.74 -0.09
N ALA A 18 -0.55 -8.89 -1.13
CA ALA A 18 0.36 -8.98 -2.26
C ALA A 18 1.83 -8.74 -1.86
N ALA A 19 2.08 -7.81 -0.93
CA ALA A 19 3.42 -7.59 -0.38
C ALA A 19 3.92 -8.83 0.38
N GLN A 20 3.07 -9.44 1.21
CA GLN A 20 3.40 -10.67 1.95
C GLN A 20 3.72 -11.84 1.01
N ASP A 21 2.93 -12.02 -0.05
CA ASP A 21 3.15 -13.05 -1.07
C ASP A 21 4.50 -12.87 -1.80
N THR A 22 4.83 -11.62 -2.14
CA THR A 22 6.12 -11.26 -2.74
C THR A 22 7.28 -11.62 -1.80
N ASN A 23 7.17 -11.24 -0.53
CA ASN A 23 8.19 -11.53 0.48
C ASN A 23 8.41 -13.04 0.66
N LEU A 24 7.32 -13.80 0.78
CA LEU A 24 7.39 -15.26 0.89
C LEU A 24 8.01 -15.91 -0.35
N THR A 25 7.72 -15.38 -1.53
CA THR A 25 8.32 -15.86 -2.79
C THR A 25 9.82 -15.62 -2.81
N THR A 26 10.29 -14.43 -2.42
CA THR A 26 11.72 -14.13 -2.32
C THR A 26 12.43 -15.03 -1.31
N ILE A 27 11.85 -15.22 -0.12
CA ILE A 27 12.39 -16.12 0.90
C ILE A 27 12.46 -17.56 0.38
N SER A 28 11.39 -18.03 -0.27
CA SER A 28 11.32 -19.39 -0.81
C SER A 28 12.37 -19.62 -1.89
N ASN A 29 12.57 -18.65 -2.79
CA ASN A 29 13.61 -18.72 -3.82
C ASN A 29 15.02 -18.76 -3.22
N ASN A 30 15.30 -17.91 -2.24
CA ASN A 30 16.59 -17.90 -1.55
C ASN A 30 16.86 -19.22 -0.83
N LEU A 31 15.86 -19.76 -0.13
CA LEU A 31 15.98 -21.02 0.60
C LEU A 31 16.21 -22.20 -0.36
N ALA A 32 15.49 -22.24 -1.48
CA ALA A 32 15.64 -23.29 -2.48
C ALA A 32 17.04 -23.32 -3.12
N ASN A 33 17.73 -22.18 -3.20
CA ASN A 33 19.02 -22.05 -3.88
C ASN A 33 20.22 -21.85 -2.93
N VAL A 34 20.04 -21.98 -1.61
CA VAL A 34 21.10 -21.73 -0.62
C VAL A 34 22.33 -22.62 -0.80
N SER A 35 22.16 -23.83 -1.34
CA SER A 35 23.25 -24.77 -1.61
C SER A 35 23.83 -24.67 -3.03
N THR A 36 23.28 -23.80 -3.88
CA THR A 36 23.74 -23.62 -5.26
C THR A 36 24.99 -22.74 -5.28
N THR A 37 26.12 -23.28 -5.75
CA THR A 37 27.37 -22.52 -5.84
C THR A 37 27.23 -21.31 -6.76
N GLY A 38 27.60 -20.12 -6.26
CA GLY A 38 27.53 -18.87 -7.02
C GLY A 38 26.16 -18.18 -7.00
N PHE A 39 25.16 -18.74 -6.30
CA PHE A 39 23.88 -18.08 -6.08
C PHE A 39 24.03 -16.83 -5.20
N LYS A 40 23.28 -15.77 -5.54
CA LYS A 40 23.22 -14.51 -4.78
C LYS A 40 21.81 -14.34 -4.25
N SER A 41 21.68 -14.12 -2.95
CA SER A 41 20.38 -13.92 -2.32
C SER A 41 19.81 -12.54 -2.62
N ASP A 42 18.50 -12.48 -2.85
CA ASP A 42 17.77 -11.23 -3.03
C ASP A 42 16.97 -10.85 -1.78
N ARG A 43 16.55 -9.59 -1.68
CA ARG A 43 15.67 -9.09 -0.61
C ARG A 43 14.58 -8.20 -1.20
N ALA A 44 13.34 -8.46 -0.81
CA ALA A 44 12.22 -7.57 -1.11
C ALA A 44 12.22 -6.38 -0.14
N GLU A 45 12.10 -5.17 -0.68
CA GLU A 45 11.96 -3.93 0.07
C GLU A 45 10.63 -3.26 -0.33
N PHE A 46 9.90 -2.77 0.65
CA PHE A 46 8.58 -2.15 0.45
C PHE A 46 8.65 -0.66 0.76
N GLN A 47 7.92 0.14 -0.02
CA GLN A 47 7.85 1.59 0.13
C GLN A 47 6.41 2.04 0.23
N ASP A 48 6.22 3.13 0.97
CA ASP A 48 4.92 3.74 1.14
C ASP A 48 4.44 4.40 -0.17
N LEU A 49 3.12 4.41 -0.36
CA LEU A 49 2.49 5.10 -1.48
C LEU A 49 2.22 6.57 -1.13
N LEU A 50 2.07 7.40 -2.16
CA LEU A 50 1.67 8.80 -2.02
C LEU A 50 0.34 8.93 -1.26
N TYR A 51 0.28 9.84 -0.29
CA TYR A 51 -0.92 10.10 0.50
C TYR A 51 -2.02 10.78 -0.32
N GLN A 52 -3.24 10.25 -0.25
CA GLN A 52 -4.40 10.92 -0.83
C GLN A 52 -4.93 11.99 0.12
N ILE A 53 -4.64 13.27 -0.18
CA ILE A 53 -5.23 14.41 0.54
C ILE A 53 -6.66 14.63 0.03
N LYS A 54 -7.67 14.19 0.79
CA LYS A 54 -9.09 14.26 0.37
C LYS A 54 -9.72 15.66 0.49
N ARG A 55 -9.19 16.53 1.34
CA ARG A 55 -9.50 17.97 1.41
C ARG A 55 -8.23 18.73 1.77
N GLN A 56 -7.94 19.78 1.03
CA GLN A 56 -6.86 20.70 1.37
C GLN A 56 -7.25 21.43 2.67
N PRO A 57 -6.41 21.45 3.72
CA PRO A 57 -6.64 22.31 4.87
C PRO A 57 -6.81 23.75 4.37
N GLY A 58 -7.93 24.39 4.68
CA GLY A 58 -8.23 25.77 4.23
C GLY A 58 -8.92 25.91 2.86
N ALA A 59 -9.39 24.84 2.22
CA ALA A 59 -10.24 24.98 1.03
C ALA A 59 -11.59 25.65 1.39
N GLN A 60 -11.85 26.80 0.78
CA GLN A 60 -13.03 27.65 0.99
C GLN A 60 -14.33 26.87 0.72
N SER A 61 -15.10 26.61 1.78
CA SER A 61 -16.45 26.09 1.67
C SER A 61 -17.39 27.27 1.42
N THR A 62 -18.05 27.29 0.27
CA THR A 62 -19.13 28.24 -0.03
C THR A 62 -20.27 28.05 0.96
N GLN A 63 -20.69 29.16 1.58
CA GLN A 63 -21.90 29.40 2.41
C GLN A 63 -22.30 28.28 3.39
N ASP A 64 -22.07 28.52 4.68
CA ASP A 64 -22.73 27.88 5.85
C ASP A 64 -22.04 26.72 6.59
N SER A 65 -20.73 26.53 6.48
CA SER A 65 -20.00 25.78 7.52
C SER A 65 -18.53 26.17 7.60
N GLU A 66 -18.20 27.00 8.58
CA GLU A 66 -16.85 27.12 9.11
C GLU A 66 -16.44 25.77 9.69
N LEU A 67 -15.40 25.16 9.13
CA LEU A 67 -14.72 24.06 9.79
C LEU A 67 -13.77 24.67 10.82
N PRO A 68 -13.76 24.18 12.07
CA PRO A 68 -12.72 24.57 13.01
C PRO A 68 -11.38 24.04 12.49
N SER A 69 -10.51 24.96 12.08
CA SER A 69 -9.07 24.73 12.19
C SER A 69 -8.72 24.86 13.66
N GLY A 70 -8.00 23.87 14.21
CA GLY A 70 -7.46 23.96 15.56
C GLY A 70 -6.55 25.16 15.77
#